data_AF-A0A950GH92-F1
#
_entry.id   AF-A0A950GH92-F1
#
_cell.length_a   1.000
_cell.length_b   1.000
_cell.length_c   1.000
_cell.angle_alpha   90.00
_cell.angle_beta   90.00
_cell.angle_gamma   90.00
#
_symmetry.space_group_name_H-M   'P 1'
#
loop_
_entity.id
_entity.type
_entity.pdbx_description
1 polymer ?
#
loop_
_entity_poly.entity_id
_entity_poly.type
_entity_poly.pdbx_seq_one_letter_code
_entity_poly.pdbx_strand_id
1 'polypeptide(L)'
;MTGAGFYHCSVKGVGRAAGRSVVAAAAYRSGERLEDARTGEVFDYRARGGVEDTFILTRDGAAAWGDDRARLWNGAEAAEPRANGRLATELELALPHELTPEQRKQLVTDFLTPIIQKYGVAADVAMHEPGQEGDHRNHHAHCLLTHREFGPDGFGDIANTRSITRTRKGQEVQEQVAGIAATPADIRTIRKEWEHHVNLAYERAGLDIRVDHRSHEDRGIEQEPTKHLGPSATAMERREPGSSDRGDINRDIEERNAALRERAALEIAATKAQAELAAARQLAEMERAAEIERRAEQAMQEARRAAQGRVDDVRPASETAARATEPAAPIFDRDAANRAADEKIIDAAIQAEQAAHAAARGRKDDTRARSPEAEQDRPTARGPYTEFPAPEPPRPEPEAKAEPALGKTAGEIRTAWTLSRSAGEFEEALAARGLALAEVSADEARASQRTAAFAKEVGNFAPRWREGEIVAVNERGDVYRLDARTTGEPQPDIEARFPGFDRAALLNIADTKEVMQEAAREIWKAERAAEREQARPAS
;
A
#
# COMPACT_ATOMS: atom_id res chain seq x y z
N MET A 1 -2.02 -10.09 24.08
CA MET A 1 -2.30 -10.37 22.67
C MET A 1 -2.00 -9.08 21.94
N THR A 2 -0.92 -9.03 21.17
CA THR A 2 -0.61 -7.88 20.33
C THR A 2 -1.67 -7.77 19.25
N GLY A 3 -2.32 -6.62 19.12
CA GLY A 3 -3.21 -6.37 17.99
C GLY A 3 -2.38 -6.38 16.70
N ALA A 4 -2.87 -7.02 15.64
CA ALA A 4 -2.25 -6.92 14.32
C ALA A 4 -2.67 -5.59 13.69
N GLY A 5 -1.74 -4.63 13.62
CA GLY A 5 -1.99 -3.34 12.97
C GLY A 5 -2.09 -3.51 11.45
N PHE A 6 -2.80 -2.60 10.78
CA PHE A 6 -2.87 -2.56 9.32
C PHE A 6 -1.66 -1.81 8.75
N TYR A 7 -0.95 -2.42 7.79
CA TYR A 7 0.17 -1.81 7.09
C TYR A 7 -0.18 -1.56 5.62
N HIS A 8 -0.02 -0.33 5.16
CA HIS A 8 -0.03 0.01 3.75
C HIS A 8 0.93 1.15 3.44
N CYS A 9 1.77 0.95 2.42
CA CYS A 9 2.60 1.98 1.81
C CYS A 9 2.77 1.65 0.32
N SER A 10 2.06 2.40 -0.52
CA SER A 10 2.19 2.32 -1.98
C SER A 10 3.01 3.50 -2.50
N VAL A 11 3.83 3.24 -3.53
CA VAL A 11 4.70 4.25 -4.14
C VAL A 11 4.40 4.33 -5.63
N LYS A 12 4.02 5.51 -6.10
CA LYS A 12 3.63 5.74 -7.50
C LYS A 12 4.42 6.91 -8.08
N GLY A 13 4.75 6.84 -9.37
CA GLY A 13 5.33 7.97 -10.09
C GLY A 13 4.24 8.81 -10.72
N VAL A 14 4.28 10.12 -10.51
CA VAL A 14 3.42 11.08 -11.19
C VAL A 14 4.27 11.84 -12.20
N GLY A 15 3.87 11.83 -13.46
CA GLY A 15 4.59 12.47 -14.55
C GLY A 15 3.68 12.70 -15.73
N ARG A 16 4.15 13.44 -16.73
CA ARG A 16 3.34 13.91 -17.86
C ARG A 16 2.91 12.84 -18.86
N ALA A 17 3.50 11.65 -18.76
CA ALA A 17 3.17 10.54 -19.65
C ALA A 17 1.65 10.28 -19.63
N ALA A 18 1.09 10.08 -20.82
CA ALA A 18 -0.35 9.96 -21.05
C ALA A 18 -1.20 11.21 -20.72
N GLY A 19 -0.61 12.41 -20.65
CA GLY A 19 -1.35 13.67 -20.50
C GLY A 19 -1.76 13.99 -19.06
N ARG A 20 -1.09 13.42 -18.07
CA ARG A 20 -1.39 13.67 -16.65
C ARG A 20 -0.86 15.04 -16.22
N SER A 21 -1.55 15.68 -15.29
CA SER A 21 -1.16 16.95 -14.67
C SER A 21 -0.93 16.72 -13.18
N VAL A 22 0.22 17.16 -12.67
CA VAL A 22 0.49 17.10 -11.22
C VAL A 22 -0.36 18.11 -10.45
N VAL A 23 -0.77 19.20 -11.10
CA VAL A 23 -1.69 20.20 -10.53
C VAL A 23 -3.07 19.58 -10.33
N ALA A 24 -3.59 18.82 -11.31
CA ALA A 24 -4.83 18.06 -11.16
C ALA A 24 -4.72 17.05 -10.01
N ALA A 25 -3.59 16.34 -9.93
CA ALA A 25 -3.31 15.38 -8.88
C ALA A 25 -3.33 16.01 -7.47
N ALA A 26 -2.71 17.17 -7.32
CA ALA A 26 -2.68 17.93 -6.06
C ALA A 26 -4.07 18.47 -5.69
N ALA A 27 -4.78 19.08 -6.64
CA ALA A 27 -6.13 19.61 -6.43
C ALA A 27 -7.11 18.51 -5.98
N TYR A 28 -7.03 17.34 -6.62
CA TYR A 28 -7.92 16.21 -6.32
C TYR A 28 -7.76 15.67 -4.90
N ARG A 29 -6.51 15.52 -4.45
CA ARG A 29 -6.17 14.97 -3.14
C ARG A 29 -6.48 15.97 -2.03
N SER A 30 -6.12 17.24 -2.24
CA SER A 30 -6.39 18.31 -1.26
C SER A 30 -7.85 18.76 -1.22
N GLY A 31 -8.66 18.42 -2.23
CA GLY A 31 -10.03 18.94 -2.34
C GLY A 31 -10.08 20.43 -2.67
N GLU A 32 -9.08 20.95 -3.39
CA GLU A 32 -8.95 22.37 -3.70
C GLU A 32 -9.30 22.70 -5.16
N ARG A 33 -9.37 24.01 -5.44
CA ARG A 33 -9.46 24.53 -6.81
C ARG A 33 -8.11 25.07 -7.24
N LEU A 34 -7.43 24.38 -8.16
CA LEU A 34 -6.14 24.81 -8.71
C LEU A 34 -6.22 24.98 -10.23
N GLU A 35 -5.42 25.90 -10.76
CA GLU A 35 -5.26 26.12 -12.20
C GLU A 35 -3.87 25.64 -12.65
N ASP A 36 -3.81 24.86 -13.72
CA ASP A 36 -2.57 24.47 -14.38
C ASP A 36 -2.19 25.58 -15.37
N ALA A 37 -1.24 26.42 -14.98
CA ALA A 37 -0.80 27.58 -15.74
C ALA A 37 -0.20 27.21 -17.12
N ARG A 38 0.20 25.94 -17.32
CA ARG A 38 0.70 25.45 -18.61
C ARG A 38 -0.43 25.20 -19.60
N THR A 39 -1.62 24.81 -19.14
CA THR A 39 -2.77 24.46 -20.00
C THR A 39 -3.95 25.42 -19.89
N GLY A 40 -3.99 26.27 -18.86
CA GLY A 40 -5.15 27.09 -18.51
C GLY A 40 -6.32 26.28 -17.92
N GLU A 41 -6.13 24.99 -17.66
CA GLU A 41 -7.19 24.14 -17.11
C GLU A 41 -7.37 24.40 -15.62
N VAL A 42 -8.63 24.54 -15.21
CA VAL A 42 -9.02 24.67 -13.81
C VAL A 42 -9.56 23.34 -13.32
N PHE A 43 -8.94 22.82 -12.26
CA PHE A 43 -9.36 21.62 -11.56
C PHE A 43 -10.02 22.02 -10.25
N ASP A 44 -11.35 21.92 -10.15
CA ASP A 44 -12.13 22.28 -8.96
C ASP A 44 -12.67 21.03 -8.26
N TYR A 45 -12.06 20.66 -7.13
CA TYR A 45 -12.48 19.51 -6.32
C TYR A 45 -13.01 19.90 -4.94
N ARG A 46 -13.40 21.17 -4.74
CA ARG A 46 -13.94 21.68 -3.47
C ARG A 46 -15.24 21.01 -3.02
N ALA A 47 -15.96 20.37 -3.94
CA ALA A 47 -17.13 19.59 -3.63
C ALA A 47 -16.82 18.21 -3.01
N ARG A 48 -15.54 17.80 -2.93
CA ARG A 48 -15.14 16.57 -2.24
C ARG A 48 -15.27 16.73 -0.72
N GLY A 49 -15.83 15.71 -0.09
CA GLY A 49 -15.70 15.49 1.36
C GLY A 49 -14.59 14.49 1.68
N GLY A 50 -14.33 14.31 2.98
CA GLY A 50 -13.41 13.29 3.50
C GLY A 50 -11.94 13.67 3.47
N VAL A 51 -11.62 14.97 3.33
CA VAL A 51 -10.27 15.50 3.59
C VAL A 51 -10.22 15.95 5.05
N GLU A 52 -9.39 15.29 5.85
CA GLU A 52 -9.18 15.57 7.28
C GLU A 52 -8.28 16.79 7.48
N ASP A 53 -7.16 16.83 6.73
CA ASP A 53 -6.14 17.87 6.86
C ASP A 53 -5.29 17.96 5.58
N THR A 54 -4.75 19.14 5.29
CA THR A 54 -3.78 19.33 4.20
C THR A 54 -2.68 20.29 4.63
N PHE A 55 -1.44 19.97 4.25
CA PHE A 55 -0.29 20.81 4.57
C PHE A 55 0.90 20.49 3.66
N ILE A 56 1.81 21.45 3.52
CA ILE A 56 3.05 21.27 2.77
C ILE A 56 4.22 21.31 3.73
N LEU A 57 5.13 20.35 3.57
CA LEU A 57 6.40 20.29 4.28
C LEU A 57 7.55 20.59 3.31
N THR A 58 8.41 21.51 3.71
CA THR A 58 9.65 21.85 2.99
C THR A 58 10.84 21.74 3.94
N ARG A 59 12.04 21.65 3.39
CA ARG A 59 13.27 21.75 4.19
C ARG A 59 13.39 23.13 4.83
N ASP A 60 14.17 23.20 5.91
CA ASP A 60 14.50 24.48 6.52
C ASP A 60 15.25 25.38 5.52
N GLY A 61 14.83 26.65 5.47
CA GLY A 61 15.39 27.65 4.56
C GLY A 61 14.92 27.52 3.10
N ALA A 62 13.96 26.65 2.78
CA ALA A 62 13.35 26.62 1.46
C ALA A 62 12.62 27.94 1.13
N ALA A 63 12.37 28.18 -0.15
CA ALA A 63 11.66 29.37 -0.58
C ALA A 63 10.28 29.46 0.08
N ALA A 64 9.96 30.60 0.70
CA ALA A 64 8.74 30.77 1.49
C ALA A 64 7.47 30.44 0.71
N TRP A 65 7.45 30.70 -0.60
CA TRP A 65 6.32 30.41 -1.46
C TRP A 65 6.03 28.92 -1.69
N GLY A 66 6.89 28.03 -1.22
CA GLY A 66 6.66 26.59 -1.29
C GLY A 66 5.51 26.10 -0.44
N ASP A 67 5.00 26.93 0.49
CA ASP A 67 3.80 26.64 1.28
C ASP A 67 2.49 26.83 0.49
N ASP A 68 2.55 27.51 -0.66
CA ASP A 68 1.44 27.67 -1.58
C ASP A 68 1.41 26.51 -2.58
N ARG A 69 0.38 25.67 -2.46
CA ARG A 69 0.17 24.48 -3.29
C ARG A 69 0.11 24.78 -4.79
N ALA A 70 -0.58 25.85 -5.18
CA ALA A 70 -0.71 26.23 -6.58
C ALA A 70 0.66 26.64 -7.15
N ARG A 71 1.43 27.43 -6.40
CA ARG A 71 2.77 27.87 -6.79
C ARG A 71 3.77 26.72 -6.81
N LEU A 72 3.72 25.82 -5.82
CA LEU A 72 4.60 24.65 -5.75
C LEU A 72 4.41 23.76 -6.98
N TRP A 73 3.17 23.36 -7.29
CA TRP A 73 2.92 22.41 -8.37
C TRP A 73 3.02 23.01 -9.77
N ASN A 74 2.64 24.29 -9.95
CA ASN A 74 2.93 24.99 -11.20
C ASN A 74 4.43 25.22 -11.39
N GLY A 75 5.18 25.48 -10.32
CA GLY A 75 6.64 25.56 -10.36
C GLY A 75 7.27 24.21 -10.74
N ALA A 76 6.76 23.10 -10.21
CA ALA A 76 7.22 21.75 -10.55
C ALA A 76 6.97 21.41 -12.03
N GLU A 77 5.80 21.80 -12.56
CA GLU A 77 5.51 21.72 -13.99
C GLU A 77 6.52 22.57 -14.79
N ALA A 78 6.67 23.85 -14.47
CA ALA A 78 7.57 24.74 -15.20
C ALA A 78 9.03 24.25 -15.19
N ALA A 79 9.48 23.64 -14.10
CA ALA A 79 10.85 23.14 -13.94
C ALA A 79 11.15 21.86 -14.74
N GLU A 80 10.14 21.13 -15.22
CA GLU A 80 10.36 19.93 -16.02
C GLU A 80 10.28 20.25 -17.53
N PRO A 81 11.38 20.13 -18.30
CA PRO A 81 11.36 20.48 -19.73
C PRO A 81 10.84 19.35 -20.62
N ARG A 82 10.80 18.09 -20.13
CA ARG A 82 10.46 16.93 -20.97
C ARG A 82 8.96 16.68 -20.99
N ALA A 83 8.42 16.37 -22.17
CA ALA A 83 7.01 16.02 -22.37
C ALA A 83 6.59 14.73 -21.63
N ASN A 84 7.53 13.84 -21.31
CA ASN A 84 7.30 12.60 -20.55
C ASN A 84 8.02 12.62 -19.18
N GLY A 85 8.41 13.81 -18.70
CA GLY A 85 9.11 13.96 -17.44
C GLY A 85 8.29 13.53 -16.22
N ARG A 86 8.99 13.07 -15.18
CA ARG A 86 8.41 12.78 -13.87
C ARG A 86 8.39 14.07 -13.04
N LEU A 87 7.26 14.35 -12.40
CA LEU A 87 7.00 15.58 -11.66
C LEU A 87 6.96 15.34 -10.16
N ALA A 88 6.43 14.19 -9.75
CA ALA A 88 6.36 13.81 -8.35
C ALA A 88 6.53 12.29 -8.14
N THR A 89 6.72 11.95 -6.86
CA THR A 89 6.52 10.62 -6.32
C THR A 89 5.39 10.70 -5.32
N GLU A 90 4.36 9.90 -5.52
CA GLU A 90 3.27 9.76 -4.57
C GLU A 90 3.56 8.61 -3.60
N LEU A 91 3.38 8.88 -2.32
CA LEU A 91 3.25 7.86 -1.28
C LEU A 91 1.80 7.83 -0.81
N GLU A 92 1.20 6.65 -0.83
CA GLU A 92 -0.13 6.40 -0.25
C GLU A 92 0.07 5.57 1.02
N LEU A 93 -0.23 6.16 2.16
CA LEU A 93 0.06 5.61 3.49
C LEU A 93 -1.25 5.30 4.21
N ALA A 94 -1.41 4.08 4.75
CA ALA A 94 -2.51 3.84 5.68
C ALA A 94 -2.16 4.36 7.07
N LEU A 95 -3.06 5.13 7.66
CA LEU A 95 -2.89 5.72 8.96
C LEU A 95 -3.65 4.89 10.00
N PRO A 96 -3.02 4.56 11.15
CA PRO A 96 -3.71 3.85 12.22
C PRO A 96 -4.95 4.58 12.73
N HIS A 97 -6.09 3.91 12.70
CA HIS A 97 -7.35 4.44 13.25
C HIS A 97 -7.34 4.50 14.79
N GLU A 98 -6.46 3.77 15.44
CA GLU A 98 -6.25 3.77 16.90
C GLU A 98 -5.59 5.06 17.40
N LEU A 99 -4.95 5.82 16.51
CA LEU A 99 -4.30 7.10 16.83
C LEU A 99 -5.30 8.25 16.68
N THR A 100 -5.13 9.33 17.45
CA THR A 100 -5.92 10.56 17.27
C THR A 100 -5.53 11.28 15.96
N PRO A 101 -6.38 12.19 15.44
CA PRO A 101 -6.04 13.01 14.27
C PRO A 101 -4.67 13.71 14.38
N GLU A 102 -4.37 14.28 15.54
CA GLU A 102 -3.11 14.97 15.81
C GLU A 102 -1.92 14.00 15.81
N GLN A 103 -2.09 12.82 16.39
CA GLN A 103 -1.07 11.76 16.37
C GLN A 103 -0.82 11.24 14.96
N ARG A 104 -1.87 11.10 14.13
CA ARG A 104 -1.73 10.74 12.71
C ARG A 104 -0.97 11.80 11.92
N LYS A 105 -1.29 13.09 12.13
CA LYS A 105 -0.56 14.20 11.50
C LYS A 105 0.91 14.20 11.91
N GLN A 106 1.19 14.01 13.20
CA GLN A 106 2.56 13.92 13.72
C GLN A 106 3.31 12.73 13.12
N LEU A 107 2.68 11.56 13.01
CA LEU A 107 3.26 10.37 12.39
C LEU A 107 3.68 10.64 10.94
N VAL A 108 2.82 11.25 10.12
CA VAL A 108 3.16 11.60 8.73
C VAL A 108 4.30 12.62 8.68
N THR A 109 4.26 13.62 9.54
CA THR A 109 5.31 14.65 9.63
C THR A 109 6.66 14.07 10.03
N ASP A 110 6.69 13.21 11.06
CA ASP A 110 7.89 12.53 11.54
C ASP A 110 8.50 11.63 10.47
N PHE A 111 7.66 10.94 9.68
CA PHE A 111 8.11 10.08 8.59
C PHE A 111 8.67 10.86 7.39
N LEU A 112 8.02 11.95 6.99
CA LEU A 112 8.42 12.72 5.80
C LEU A 112 9.62 13.64 6.08
N THR A 113 9.78 14.14 7.30
CA THR A 113 10.84 15.10 7.63
C THR A 113 12.25 14.59 7.29
N PRO A 114 12.68 13.37 7.67
CA PRO A 114 13.99 12.85 7.28
C PRO A 114 14.17 12.72 5.76
N ILE A 115 13.11 12.38 5.02
CA ILE A 115 13.12 12.25 3.56
C ILE A 115 13.35 13.63 2.92
N ILE A 116 12.60 14.63 3.37
CA ILE A 116 12.68 16.03 2.92
C ILE A 116 14.07 16.59 3.19
N GLN A 117 14.59 16.40 4.40
CA GLN A 117 15.90 16.93 4.79
C GLN A 117 17.04 16.23 4.04
N LYS A 118 16.94 14.92 3.80
CA LYS A 118 17.96 14.14 3.08
C LYS A 118 18.00 14.43 1.59
N TYR A 119 16.84 14.54 0.94
CA TYR A 119 16.75 14.65 -0.52
C TYR A 119 16.41 16.05 -1.01
N GLY A 120 16.20 17.00 -0.10
CA GLY A 120 15.88 18.38 -0.44
C GLY A 120 14.54 18.56 -1.17
N VAL A 121 13.63 17.60 -1.12
CA VAL A 121 12.32 17.66 -1.81
C VAL A 121 11.28 18.39 -0.96
N ALA A 122 10.23 18.93 -1.57
CA ALA A 122 9.02 19.33 -0.87
C ALA A 122 7.99 18.18 -0.88
N ALA A 123 7.11 18.14 0.13
CA ALA A 123 6.02 17.16 0.21
C ALA A 123 4.69 17.87 0.47
N ASP A 124 3.72 17.65 -0.41
CA ASP A 124 2.34 18.07 -0.22
C ASP A 124 1.51 16.90 0.30
N VAL A 125 0.90 17.08 1.47
CA VAL A 125 0.17 16.04 2.20
C VAL A 125 -1.32 16.35 2.19
N ALA A 126 -2.12 15.36 1.83
CA ALA A 126 -3.55 15.33 2.05
C ALA A 126 -3.93 14.09 2.86
N MET A 127 -4.48 14.30 4.06
CA MET A 127 -4.97 13.26 4.94
C MET A 127 -6.47 13.10 4.73
N HIS A 128 -6.93 11.85 4.66
CA HIS A 128 -8.31 11.52 4.35
C HIS A 128 -8.94 10.68 5.46
N GLU A 129 -10.20 11.00 5.74
CA GLU A 129 -11.06 10.20 6.59
C GLU A 129 -11.66 9.02 5.82
N PRO A 130 -12.03 7.93 6.51
CA PRO A 130 -12.85 6.89 5.96
C PRO A 130 -14.12 7.44 5.30
N GLY A 131 -14.45 6.95 4.10
CA GLY A 131 -15.70 7.30 3.44
C GLY A 131 -16.93 6.80 4.21
N GLN A 132 -18.06 7.48 4.06
CA GLN A 132 -19.36 7.17 4.69
C GLN A 132 -19.84 5.72 4.46
N GLU A 133 -19.45 5.11 3.33
CA GLU A 133 -19.86 3.76 2.90
C GLU A 133 -18.67 2.76 2.87
N GLY A 134 -17.55 3.11 3.50
CA GLY A 134 -16.31 2.31 3.50
C GLY A 134 -15.98 1.73 4.87
N ASP A 135 -14.86 0.99 4.96
CA ASP A 135 -14.31 0.59 6.25
C ASP A 135 -13.93 1.84 7.06
N HIS A 136 -14.61 2.07 8.18
CA HIS A 136 -14.40 3.20 9.10
C HIS A 136 -12.99 3.26 9.70
N ARG A 137 -12.12 2.28 9.42
CA ARG A 137 -10.71 2.26 9.85
C ARG A 137 -9.75 2.79 8.77
N ASN A 138 -10.23 3.02 7.55
CA ASN A 138 -9.37 3.35 6.39
C ASN A 138 -8.95 4.84 6.34
N HIS A 139 -8.35 5.34 7.43
CA HIS A 139 -7.63 6.60 7.38
C HIS A 139 -6.38 6.43 6.50
N HIS A 140 -6.13 7.39 5.61
CA HIS A 140 -4.97 7.31 4.72
C HIS A 140 -4.45 8.70 4.38
N ALA A 141 -3.17 8.79 4.03
CA ALA A 141 -2.53 10.01 3.54
C ALA A 141 -2.01 9.80 2.12
N HIS A 142 -2.32 10.74 1.24
CA HIS A 142 -1.61 10.93 -0.02
C HIS A 142 -0.50 11.97 0.20
N CYS A 143 0.74 11.59 -0.05
CA CYS A 143 1.90 12.49 0.03
C CYS A 143 2.54 12.62 -1.35
N LEU A 144 2.42 13.78 -1.99
CA LEU A 144 3.08 14.08 -3.25
C LEU A 144 4.43 14.75 -2.96
N LEU A 145 5.52 14.04 -3.23
CA LEU A 145 6.88 14.56 -3.09
C LEU A 145 7.42 15.02 -4.43
N THR A 146 8.00 16.22 -4.48
CA THR A 146 8.57 16.78 -5.72
C THR A 146 9.67 15.88 -6.29
N HIS A 147 9.73 15.74 -7.61
CA HIS A 147 10.80 14.96 -8.26
C HIS A 147 12.14 15.70 -8.28
N ARG A 148 12.09 17.03 -8.19
CA ARG A 148 13.23 17.93 -8.09
C ARG A 148 13.38 18.44 -6.67
N GLU A 149 14.60 18.84 -6.35
CA GLU A 149 14.91 19.54 -5.10
C GLU A 149 14.17 20.89 -5.07
N PHE A 150 13.78 21.30 -3.86
CA PHE A 150 13.11 22.55 -3.56
C PHE A 150 13.87 23.28 -2.45
N GLY A 151 14.64 24.29 -2.85
CA GLY A 151 15.55 25.06 -1.99
C GLY A 151 15.16 26.53 -1.84
N PRO A 152 16.07 27.37 -1.30
CA PRO A 152 15.84 28.81 -1.12
C PRO A 152 15.48 29.55 -2.41
N ASP A 153 16.06 29.13 -3.54
CA ASP A 153 15.85 29.71 -4.87
C ASP A 153 14.72 29.01 -5.65
N GLY A 154 13.99 28.09 -5.03
CA GLY A 154 12.94 27.30 -5.67
C GLY A 154 13.43 25.94 -6.19
N PHE A 155 12.94 25.53 -7.37
CA PHE A 155 13.23 24.21 -7.94
C PHE A 155 14.63 24.11 -8.51
N GLY A 156 15.37 23.07 -8.10
CA GLY A 156 16.73 22.79 -8.54
C GLY A 156 16.86 21.52 -9.39
N ASP A 157 17.95 20.79 -9.14
CA ASP A 157 18.28 19.54 -9.82
C ASP A 157 17.28 18.42 -9.48
N ILE A 158 17.33 17.33 -10.26
CA ILE A 158 16.51 16.15 -9.97
C ILE A 158 17.06 15.50 -8.70
N ALA A 159 16.19 15.36 -7.70
CA ALA A 159 16.57 14.88 -6.38
C ALA A 159 17.14 13.45 -6.46
N ASN A 160 18.14 13.15 -5.63
CA ASN A 160 18.72 11.81 -5.49
C ASN A 160 19.24 11.22 -6.83
N THR A 161 19.85 12.07 -7.68
CA THR A 161 20.54 11.62 -8.90
C THR A 161 21.84 10.90 -8.56
N ARG A 162 22.00 9.65 -9.00
CA ARG A 162 23.19 8.83 -8.71
C ARG A 162 23.39 7.69 -9.71
N SER A 163 24.64 7.28 -9.89
CA SER A 163 24.99 6.11 -10.71
C SER A 163 24.82 4.81 -9.92
N ILE A 164 24.23 3.80 -10.56
CA ILE A 164 24.13 2.43 -10.03
C ILE A 164 24.66 1.43 -11.05
N THR A 165 25.16 0.30 -10.55
CA THR A 165 25.48 -0.86 -11.38
C THR A 165 24.27 -1.79 -11.43
N ARG A 166 23.87 -2.22 -12.65
CA ARG A 166 22.80 -3.21 -12.83
C ARG A 166 23.23 -4.33 -13.77
N THR A 167 23.00 -5.56 -13.38
CA THR A 167 23.20 -6.71 -14.26
C THR A 167 22.07 -6.80 -15.27
N ARG A 168 22.37 -6.71 -16.57
CA ARG A 168 21.42 -6.92 -17.68
C ARG A 168 22.01 -7.99 -18.60
N LYS A 169 21.28 -9.09 -18.80
CA LYS A 169 21.72 -10.23 -19.65
C LYS A 169 23.14 -10.73 -19.30
N GLY A 170 23.46 -10.80 -18.00
CA GLY A 170 24.77 -11.26 -17.50
C GLY A 170 25.91 -10.24 -17.58
N GLN A 171 25.66 -9.01 -18.05
CA GLN A 171 26.65 -7.93 -18.09
C GLN A 171 26.33 -6.84 -17.07
N GLU A 172 27.36 -6.31 -16.42
CA GLU A 172 27.22 -5.13 -15.56
C GLU A 172 27.14 -3.86 -16.41
N VAL A 173 26.09 -3.07 -16.18
CA VAL A 173 25.85 -1.80 -16.86
C VAL A 173 25.75 -0.70 -15.81
N GLN A 174 26.51 0.38 -16.01
CA GLN A 174 26.34 1.61 -15.24
C GLN A 174 25.13 2.38 -15.75
N GLU A 175 24.21 2.73 -14.86
CA GLU A 175 22.97 3.43 -15.17
C GLU A 175 22.78 4.59 -14.19
N GLN A 176 22.44 5.77 -14.70
CA GLN A 176 22.04 6.90 -13.86
C GLN A 176 20.57 6.72 -13.48
N VAL A 177 20.27 6.84 -12.18
CA VAL A 177 18.91 6.82 -11.64
C VAL A 177 18.66 8.10 -10.85
N ALA A 178 17.41 8.55 -10.81
CA ALA A 178 17.04 9.79 -10.15
C ALA A 178 15.62 9.73 -9.57
N GLY A 179 15.39 10.52 -8.52
CA GLY A 179 14.18 10.55 -7.71
C GLY A 179 14.30 9.72 -6.43
N ILE A 180 13.51 10.08 -5.42
CA ILE A 180 13.54 9.45 -4.09
C ILE A 180 13.14 7.97 -4.08
N ALA A 181 12.46 7.49 -5.13
CA ALA A 181 11.99 6.13 -5.30
C ALA A 181 12.34 5.59 -6.71
N ALA A 182 13.61 5.73 -7.09
CA ALA A 182 14.08 5.37 -8.43
C ALA A 182 14.29 3.86 -8.61
N THR A 183 14.63 3.14 -7.53
CA THR A 183 14.96 1.71 -7.56
C THR A 183 14.08 0.90 -6.60
N PRO A 184 13.98 -0.44 -6.79
CA PRO A 184 13.31 -1.31 -5.82
C PRO A 184 13.90 -1.22 -4.41
N ALA A 185 15.20 -0.93 -4.28
CA ALA A 185 15.86 -0.76 -2.98
C ALA A 185 15.40 0.52 -2.27
N ASP A 186 15.20 1.61 -3.02
CA ASP A 186 14.63 2.85 -2.46
C ASP A 186 13.21 2.61 -1.94
N ILE A 187 12.38 1.92 -2.72
CA ILE A 187 10.99 1.60 -2.34
C ILE A 187 10.96 0.73 -1.07
N ARG A 188 11.83 -0.30 -0.97
CA ARG A 188 11.95 -1.12 0.24
C ARG A 188 12.38 -0.29 1.44
N THR A 189 13.30 0.66 1.25
CA THR A 189 13.75 1.56 2.32
C THR A 189 12.59 2.42 2.80
N ILE A 190 11.86 3.08 1.90
CA ILE A 190 10.68 3.89 2.23
C ILE A 190 9.65 3.08 3.02
N ARG A 191 9.37 1.85 2.59
CA ARG A 191 8.44 0.94 3.26
C ARG A 191 8.89 0.55 4.67
N LYS A 192 10.18 0.22 4.83
CA LYS A 192 10.76 -0.11 6.12
C LYS A 192 10.74 1.09 7.08
N GLU A 193 11.06 2.28 6.60
CA GLU A 193 10.97 3.50 7.40
C GLU A 193 9.51 3.77 7.81
N TRP A 194 8.55 3.58 6.91
CA TRP A 194 7.14 3.73 7.27
C TRP A 194 6.72 2.77 8.39
N GLU A 195 7.09 1.49 8.31
CA GLU A 195 6.86 0.52 9.39
C GLU A 195 7.47 1.00 10.71
N HIS A 196 8.72 1.47 10.69
CA HIS A 196 9.40 1.96 11.88
C HIS A 196 8.63 3.11 12.53
N HIS A 197 8.21 4.11 11.74
CA HIS A 197 7.49 5.27 12.23
C HIS A 197 6.10 4.90 12.77
N VAL A 198 5.36 3.99 12.12
CA VAL A 198 4.06 3.50 12.62
C VAL A 198 4.23 2.77 13.95
N ASN A 199 5.21 1.87 14.06
CA ASN A 199 5.49 1.13 15.28
C ASN A 199 5.90 2.06 16.44
N LEU A 200 6.70 3.09 16.15
CA LEU A 200 7.06 4.11 17.12
C LEU A 200 5.85 4.94 17.57
N ALA A 201 4.93 5.26 16.66
CA ALA A 201 3.70 5.96 17.01
C ALA A 201 2.78 5.13 17.92
N TYR A 202 2.62 3.83 17.65
CA TYR A 202 1.91 2.93 18.57
C TYR A 202 2.56 2.87 19.95
N GLU A 203 3.89 2.76 20.02
CA GLU A 203 4.62 2.75 21.29
C GLU A 203 4.43 4.06 22.07
N ARG A 204 4.53 5.21 21.41
CA ARG A 204 4.26 6.52 22.04
C ARG A 204 2.82 6.67 22.53
N ALA A 205 1.87 6.01 21.87
CA ALA A 205 0.47 5.94 22.29
C ALA A 205 0.21 4.89 23.39
N GLY A 206 1.24 4.14 23.82
CA GLY A 206 1.09 3.07 24.82
C GLY A 206 0.36 1.83 24.29
N LEU A 207 0.34 1.64 22.97
CA LEU A 207 -0.34 0.55 22.29
C LEU A 207 0.63 -0.60 21.99
N ASP A 208 0.29 -1.79 22.46
CA ASP A 208 1.00 -3.04 22.14
C ASP A 208 0.54 -3.59 20.77
N ILE A 209 0.71 -2.77 19.74
CA ILE A 209 0.38 -3.06 18.35
C ILE A 209 1.65 -2.90 17.52
N ARG A 210 1.85 -3.81 16.57
CA ARG A 210 2.98 -3.76 15.63
C ARG A 210 2.54 -4.08 14.20
N VAL A 211 3.24 -3.47 13.26
CA VAL A 211 3.11 -3.69 11.81
C VAL A 211 4.42 -4.20 11.23
N ASP A 212 4.35 -4.86 10.07
CA ASP A 212 5.50 -5.40 9.32
C ASP A 212 5.31 -5.08 7.82
N HIS A 213 6.30 -4.46 7.18
CA HIS A 213 6.27 -4.07 5.78
C HIS A 213 6.46 -5.23 4.80
N ARG A 214 6.96 -6.38 5.28
CA ARG A 214 7.25 -7.54 4.45
C ARG A 214 5.97 -8.24 4.03
N SER A 215 6.02 -8.91 2.87
CA SER A 215 4.90 -9.73 2.41
C SER A 215 4.64 -10.89 3.39
N HIS A 216 3.46 -11.51 3.31
CA HIS A 216 3.19 -12.72 4.08
C HIS A 216 4.22 -13.82 3.77
N GLU A 217 4.59 -13.98 2.49
CA GLU A 217 5.65 -14.89 2.04
C GLU A 217 7.00 -14.62 2.72
N ASP A 218 7.47 -13.36 2.70
CA ASP A 218 8.74 -12.95 3.32
C ASP A 218 8.74 -13.09 4.85
N ARG A 219 7.55 -13.16 5.47
CA ARG A 219 7.33 -13.40 6.90
C ARG A 219 7.18 -14.89 7.22
N GLY A 220 7.12 -15.76 6.21
CA GLY A 220 6.85 -17.19 6.38
C GLY A 220 5.40 -17.49 6.81
N ILE A 221 4.47 -16.58 6.51
CA ILE A 221 3.05 -16.75 6.82
C ILE A 221 2.37 -17.39 5.61
N GLU A 222 1.88 -18.61 5.79
CA GLU A 222 1.06 -19.29 4.80
C GLU A 222 -0.34 -18.66 4.76
N GLN A 223 -0.53 -17.71 3.84
CA GLN A 223 -1.83 -17.13 3.51
C GLN A 223 -1.94 -16.94 1.99
N GLU A 224 -3.10 -17.31 1.46
CA GLU A 224 -3.43 -17.11 0.05
C GLU A 224 -3.79 -15.62 -0.19
N PRO A 225 -3.18 -14.93 -1.16
CA PRO A 225 -3.45 -13.52 -1.40
C PRO A 225 -4.82 -13.32 -2.06
N THR A 226 -5.63 -12.42 -1.50
CA THR A 226 -6.90 -11.99 -2.11
C THR A 226 -6.68 -11.21 -3.41
N LYS A 227 -7.67 -11.24 -4.31
CA LYS A 227 -7.67 -10.47 -5.57
C LYS A 227 -8.20 -9.06 -5.34
N HIS A 228 -7.52 -8.06 -5.89
CA HIS A 228 -8.01 -6.69 -5.86
C HIS A 228 -9.34 -6.56 -6.65
N LEU A 229 -10.43 -6.20 -5.96
CA LEU A 229 -11.77 -6.06 -6.53
C LEU A 229 -11.82 -4.98 -7.62
N GLY A 230 -11.19 -3.83 -7.37
CA GLY A 230 -11.30 -2.64 -8.20
C GLY A 230 -12.64 -1.90 -8.01
N PRO A 231 -12.78 -0.67 -8.54
CA PRO A 231 -13.91 0.20 -8.24
C PRO A 231 -15.28 -0.36 -8.63
N SER A 232 -15.37 -0.97 -9.82
CA SER A 232 -16.63 -1.52 -10.34
C SER A 232 -17.13 -2.71 -9.52
N ALA A 233 -16.27 -3.69 -9.22
CA ALA A 233 -16.64 -4.82 -8.38
C ALA A 233 -16.95 -4.38 -6.94
N THR A 234 -16.22 -3.39 -6.41
CA THR A 234 -16.53 -2.81 -5.10
C THR A 234 -17.91 -2.17 -5.08
N ALA A 235 -18.27 -1.40 -6.12
CA ALA A 235 -19.59 -0.79 -6.23
C ALA A 235 -20.71 -1.83 -6.37
N MET A 236 -20.46 -2.94 -7.09
CA MET A 236 -21.39 -4.07 -7.17
C MET A 236 -21.59 -4.72 -5.80
N GLU A 237 -20.51 -5.12 -5.12
CA GLU A 237 -20.56 -5.75 -3.79
C GLU A 237 -21.20 -4.84 -2.72
N ARG A 238 -21.07 -3.51 -2.85
CA ARG A 238 -21.76 -2.55 -1.97
C ARG A 238 -23.27 -2.55 -2.18
N ARG A 239 -23.72 -2.65 -3.42
CA ARG A 239 -25.16 -2.68 -3.75
C ARG A 239 -25.77 -4.01 -3.33
N GLU A 240 -25.06 -5.09 -3.62
CA GLU A 240 -25.48 -6.46 -3.32
C GLU A 240 -24.24 -7.30 -3.01
N PRO A 241 -24.02 -7.67 -1.73
CA PRO A 241 -22.94 -8.58 -1.35
C PRO A 241 -23.12 -9.93 -2.06
N GLY A 242 -22.07 -10.46 -2.69
CA GLY A 242 -22.20 -11.67 -3.53
C GLY A 242 -22.31 -11.40 -5.03
N SER A 243 -22.43 -10.14 -5.45
CA SER A 243 -22.72 -9.83 -6.86
C SER A 243 -21.49 -9.85 -7.78
N SER A 244 -20.28 -10.04 -7.26
CA SER A 244 -19.07 -10.09 -8.09
C SER A 244 -18.27 -11.39 -7.92
N ASP A 245 -17.90 -12.00 -9.04
CA ASP A 245 -17.04 -13.21 -9.07
C ASP A 245 -15.74 -13.02 -8.28
N ARG A 246 -15.18 -11.80 -8.32
CA ARG A 246 -13.96 -11.45 -7.58
C ARG A 246 -14.21 -11.37 -6.07
N GLY A 247 -15.39 -10.95 -5.65
CA GLY A 247 -15.79 -10.93 -4.25
C GLY A 247 -15.98 -12.34 -3.72
N ASP A 248 -16.59 -13.24 -4.50
CA ASP A 248 -16.75 -14.64 -4.11
C ASP A 248 -15.41 -15.33 -3.94
N ILE A 249 -14.51 -15.16 -4.92
CA ILE A 249 -13.15 -15.69 -4.83
C ILE A 249 -12.45 -15.18 -3.56
N ASN A 250 -12.62 -13.91 -3.20
CA ASN A 250 -12.00 -13.36 -1.99
C ASN A 250 -12.64 -13.90 -0.70
N ARG A 251 -13.95 -14.13 -0.67
CA ARG A 251 -14.62 -14.77 0.47
C ARG A 251 -14.09 -16.18 0.69
N ASP A 252 -13.96 -16.97 -0.37
CA ASP A 252 -13.42 -18.33 -0.31
C ASP A 252 -11.96 -18.35 0.16
N ILE A 253 -11.15 -17.39 -0.32
CA ILE A 253 -9.75 -17.20 0.12
C ILE A 253 -9.72 -16.85 1.61
N GLU A 254 -10.57 -15.94 2.05
CA GLU A 254 -10.61 -15.50 3.45
C GLU A 254 -11.03 -16.63 4.40
N GLU A 255 -11.98 -17.48 3.99
CA GLU A 255 -12.36 -18.67 4.74
C GLU A 255 -11.18 -19.65 4.89
N ARG A 256 -10.45 -19.93 3.80
CA ARG A 256 -9.23 -20.76 3.85
C ARG A 256 -8.15 -20.13 4.73
N ASN A 257 -7.92 -18.81 4.61
CA ASN A 257 -6.96 -18.09 5.43
C ASN A 257 -7.36 -18.04 6.92
N ALA A 258 -8.66 -18.02 7.23
CA ALA A 258 -9.16 -18.11 8.61
C ALA A 258 -8.80 -19.47 9.23
N ALA A 259 -9.04 -20.56 8.50
CA ALA A 259 -8.66 -21.91 8.95
C ALA A 259 -7.14 -22.06 9.15
N LEU A 260 -6.33 -21.50 8.24
CA LEU A 260 -4.87 -21.49 8.38
C LEU A 260 -4.41 -20.71 9.62
N ARG A 261 -5.00 -19.53 9.88
CA ARG A 261 -4.71 -18.73 11.08
C ARG A 261 -5.09 -19.44 12.37
N GLU A 262 -6.24 -20.09 12.41
CA GLU A 262 -6.68 -20.86 13.58
C GLU A 262 -5.71 -22.01 13.87
N ARG A 263 -5.34 -22.77 12.84
CA ARG A 263 -4.36 -23.85 12.97
C ARG A 263 -3.01 -23.34 13.50
N ALA A 264 -2.49 -22.25 12.92
CA ALA A 264 -1.24 -21.67 13.36
C ALA A 264 -1.31 -21.16 14.81
N ALA A 265 -2.43 -20.56 15.23
CA ALA A 265 -2.64 -20.11 16.60
C ALA A 265 -2.64 -21.27 17.60
N LEU A 266 -3.30 -22.39 17.25
CA LEU A 266 -3.29 -23.61 18.06
C LEU A 266 -1.89 -24.21 18.17
N GLU A 267 -1.12 -24.23 17.08
CA GLU A 267 0.26 -24.74 17.08
C GLU A 267 1.20 -23.89 17.95
N ILE A 268 1.07 -22.56 17.88
CA ILE A 268 1.81 -21.63 18.75
C ILE A 268 1.43 -21.85 20.21
N ALA A 269 0.13 -21.96 20.51
CA ALA A 269 -0.36 -22.19 21.87
C ALA A 269 0.13 -23.55 22.43
N ALA A 270 0.11 -24.60 21.62
CA ALA A 270 0.62 -25.92 21.99
C ALA A 270 2.13 -25.86 22.28
N THR A 271 2.90 -25.20 21.42
CA THR A 271 4.36 -25.03 21.62
C THR A 271 4.68 -24.26 22.89
N LYS A 272 3.94 -23.17 23.16
CA LYS A 272 4.08 -22.40 24.40
C LYS A 272 3.75 -23.24 25.64
N ALA A 273 2.64 -23.99 25.61
CA ALA A 273 2.26 -24.88 26.71
C ALA A 273 3.31 -25.99 26.95
N GLN A 274 3.89 -26.54 25.88
CA GLN A 274 4.99 -27.50 25.97
C GLN A 274 6.24 -26.88 26.63
N ALA A 275 6.60 -25.66 26.27
CA ALA A 275 7.73 -24.95 26.87
C ALA A 275 7.50 -24.63 28.36
N GLU A 276 6.29 -24.18 28.73
CA GLU A 276 5.91 -23.94 30.12
C GLU A 276 5.94 -25.23 30.96
N LEU A 277 5.42 -26.33 30.41
CA LEU A 277 5.48 -27.64 31.07
C LEU A 277 6.93 -28.14 31.25
N ALA A 278 7.79 -27.93 30.25
CA ALA A 278 9.20 -28.28 30.34
C ALA A 278 9.92 -27.45 31.43
N ALA A 279 9.67 -26.14 31.48
CA ALA A 279 10.22 -25.26 32.51
C ALA A 279 9.75 -25.68 33.92
N ALA A 280 8.46 -26.00 34.09
CA ALA A 280 7.92 -26.47 35.36
C ALA A 280 8.55 -27.82 35.80
N ARG A 281 8.80 -28.73 34.86
CA ARG A 281 9.49 -30.01 35.15
C ARG A 281 10.92 -29.77 35.61
N GLN A 282 11.67 -28.89 34.93
CA GLN A 282 13.04 -28.58 35.34
C GLN A 282 13.10 -27.95 36.73
N LEU A 283 12.18 -27.03 37.05
CA LEU A 283 12.09 -26.45 38.38
C LEU A 283 11.84 -27.53 39.45
N ALA A 284 10.89 -28.44 39.21
CA ALA A 284 10.60 -29.53 40.14
C ALA A 284 11.78 -30.50 40.33
N GLU A 285 12.57 -30.75 39.27
CA GLU A 285 13.80 -31.54 39.36
C GLU A 285 14.87 -30.84 40.20
N MET A 286 15.06 -29.53 40.00
CA MET A 286 15.99 -28.72 40.81
C MET A 286 15.58 -28.69 42.29
N GLU A 287 14.29 -28.53 42.58
CA GLU A 287 13.77 -28.56 43.95
C GLU A 287 14.01 -29.93 44.62
N ARG A 288 13.80 -31.03 43.89
CA ARG A 288 14.09 -32.38 44.38
C ARG A 288 15.57 -32.60 44.64
N ALA A 289 16.44 -32.12 43.75
CA ALA A 289 17.89 -32.21 43.92
C ALA A 289 18.35 -31.43 45.16
N ALA A 290 17.86 -30.20 45.33
CA ALA A 290 18.14 -29.36 46.49
C ALA A 290 17.63 -29.98 47.80
N GLU A 291 16.48 -30.66 47.78
CA GLU A 291 15.96 -31.40 48.93
C GLU A 291 16.83 -32.61 49.29
N ILE A 292 17.30 -33.37 48.30
CA ILE A 292 18.22 -34.50 48.52
C ILE A 292 19.54 -34.01 49.14
N GLU A 293 20.09 -32.92 48.62
CA GLU A 293 21.31 -32.30 49.15
C GLU A 293 21.12 -31.85 50.60
N ARG A 294 20.02 -31.13 50.89
CA ARG A 294 19.69 -30.69 52.25
C ARG A 294 19.57 -31.86 53.24
N ARG A 295 18.96 -32.97 52.82
CA ARG A 295 18.88 -34.19 53.63
C ARG A 295 20.24 -34.83 53.87
N ALA A 296 21.10 -34.88 52.84
CA ALA A 296 22.44 -35.41 52.96
C ALA A 296 23.29 -34.57 53.92
N GLU A 297 23.19 -33.24 53.86
CA GLU A 297 23.84 -32.32 54.80
C GLU A 297 23.36 -32.54 56.24
N GLN A 298 22.04 -32.64 56.45
CA GLN A 298 21.46 -32.91 57.77
C GLN A 298 21.97 -34.23 58.34
N ALA A 299 21.95 -35.31 57.55
CA ALA A 299 22.47 -36.62 57.97
C ALA A 299 23.97 -36.56 58.31
N MET A 300 24.77 -35.81 57.54
CA MET A 300 26.19 -35.62 57.82
C MET A 300 26.42 -34.83 59.13
N GLN A 301 25.60 -33.81 59.39
CA GLN A 301 25.66 -33.05 60.65
C GLN A 301 25.28 -33.91 61.86
N GLU A 302 24.24 -34.74 61.74
CA GLU A 302 23.83 -35.68 62.79
C GLU A 302 24.92 -36.72 63.07
N ALA A 303 25.52 -37.30 62.03
CA ALA A 303 26.65 -38.23 62.17
C ALA A 303 27.85 -37.58 62.86
N ARG A 304 28.16 -36.31 62.55
CA ARG A 304 29.22 -35.54 63.23
C ARG A 304 28.91 -35.32 64.72
N ARG A 305 27.67 -34.96 65.07
CA ARG A 305 27.24 -34.80 66.47
C ARG A 305 27.31 -36.12 67.24
N ALA A 306 26.87 -37.22 66.65
CA ALA A 306 26.95 -38.55 67.25
C ALA A 306 28.39 -39.03 67.45
N ALA A 307 29.31 -38.66 66.55
CA ALA A 307 30.74 -38.91 66.71
C ALA A 307 31.35 -38.07 67.83
N GLN A 308 30.99 -36.78 67.96
CA GLN A 308 31.46 -35.92 69.06
C GLN A 308 30.96 -36.42 70.44
N GLY A 309 29.70 -36.85 70.56
CA GLY A 309 29.18 -37.42 71.81
C GLY A 309 29.85 -38.73 72.24
N ARG A 310 30.53 -39.44 71.34
CA ARG A 310 31.37 -40.62 71.68
C ARG A 310 32.78 -40.26 72.14
N VAL A 311 33.26 -39.04 71.88
CA VAL A 311 34.60 -38.58 72.27
C VAL A 311 34.59 -37.97 73.69
N ASP A 312 33.44 -37.49 74.17
CA ASP A 312 33.31 -36.89 75.51
C ASP A 312 33.22 -37.91 76.67
N ASP A 313 33.07 -39.22 76.38
CA ASP A 313 33.00 -40.29 77.41
C ASP A 313 34.37 -40.94 77.71
N VAL A 314 35.47 -40.39 77.19
CA VAL A 314 36.82 -40.91 77.45
C VAL A 314 37.84 -39.79 77.68
N ARG A 315 38.31 -39.64 78.92
CA ARG A 315 39.60 -39.00 79.26
C ARG A 315 40.16 -39.52 80.60
N PRO A 316 41.48 -39.55 80.83
CA PRO A 316 42.45 -40.49 80.26
C PRO A 316 43.31 -41.18 81.35
N ALA A 317 44.05 -42.23 81.03
CA ALA A 317 45.17 -42.71 81.87
C ALA A 317 46.37 -43.20 81.05
N SER A 318 47.44 -42.40 81.15
CA SER A 318 48.91 -42.66 81.12
C SER A 318 49.58 -43.65 80.15
N GLU A 319 50.46 -43.05 79.33
CA GLU A 319 51.91 -43.28 79.18
C GLU A 319 52.50 -44.70 79.03
N THR A 320 53.08 -44.97 77.86
CA THR A 320 54.53 -45.20 77.57
C THR A 320 54.70 -46.22 76.43
N ALA A 321 55.27 -45.80 75.29
CA ALA A 321 56.09 -46.66 74.43
C ALA A 321 56.72 -45.91 73.25
N ALA A 322 58.05 -45.98 73.20
CA ALA A 322 58.91 -46.12 72.03
C ALA A 322 58.76 -45.17 70.82
N ARG A 323 59.74 -44.28 70.76
CA ARG A 323 60.24 -43.55 69.59
C ARG A 323 60.53 -44.51 68.42
N ALA A 324 59.72 -44.43 67.37
CA ALA A 324 60.05 -44.87 66.02
C ALA A 324 59.85 -43.69 65.07
N THR A 325 60.86 -43.37 64.29
CA THR A 325 60.86 -42.33 63.28
C THR A 325 59.88 -42.68 62.16
N GLU A 326 58.78 -41.94 62.05
CA GLU A 326 57.89 -41.95 60.88
C GLU A 326 58.53 -41.19 59.71
N PRO A 327 58.41 -41.67 58.47
CA PRO A 327 58.68 -40.85 57.30
C PRO A 327 57.62 -39.74 57.18
N ALA A 328 58.05 -38.54 56.81
CA ALA A 328 57.15 -37.39 56.66
C ALA A 328 55.96 -37.71 55.74
N ALA A 329 54.73 -37.51 56.24
CA ALA A 329 53.51 -37.61 55.46
C ALA A 329 53.52 -36.59 54.31
N PRO A 330 53.04 -36.95 53.11
CA PRO A 330 52.98 -36.01 52.00
C PRO A 330 52.02 -34.88 52.37
N ILE A 331 52.52 -33.64 52.29
CA ILE A 331 51.69 -32.45 52.39
C ILE A 331 50.66 -32.54 51.26
N PHE A 332 49.39 -32.76 51.59
CA PHE A 332 48.30 -32.69 50.62
C PHE A 332 48.14 -31.22 50.25
N ASP A 333 48.79 -30.81 49.15
CA ASP A 333 48.66 -29.48 48.58
C ASP A 333 47.22 -29.33 48.05
N ARG A 334 46.35 -28.78 48.89
CA ARG A 334 44.94 -28.51 48.55
C ARG A 334 44.84 -27.56 47.36
N ASP A 335 45.84 -26.70 47.15
CA ASP A 335 45.89 -25.81 46.00
C ASP A 335 46.32 -26.56 44.74
N ALA A 336 47.12 -27.64 44.82
CA ALA A 336 47.39 -28.53 43.69
C ALA A 336 46.18 -29.39 43.31
N ALA A 337 45.42 -29.88 44.29
CA ALA A 337 44.20 -30.63 44.04
C ALA A 337 43.10 -29.76 43.41
N ASN A 338 42.99 -28.50 43.83
CA ASN A 338 42.08 -27.53 43.23
C ASN A 338 42.55 -27.11 41.84
N ARG A 339 43.85 -26.87 41.61
CA ARG A 339 44.39 -26.61 40.26
C ARG A 339 44.12 -27.77 39.30
N ALA A 340 44.23 -29.02 39.75
CA ALA A 340 43.92 -30.20 38.94
C ALA A 340 42.41 -30.40 38.67
N ALA A 341 41.54 -29.91 39.55
CA ALA A 341 40.09 -29.90 39.33
C ALA A 341 39.69 -28.77 38.36
N ASP A 342 40.28 -27.59 38.51
CA ASP A 342 40.07 -26.43 37.65
C ASP A 342 40.62 -26.68 36.24
N GLU A 343 41.79 -27.33 36.10
CA GLU A 343 42.32 -27.78 34.79
C GLU A 343 41.37 -28.79 34.12
N LYS A 344 40.76 -29.71 34.86
CA LYS A 344 39.77 -30.65 34.29
C LYS A 344 38.49 -29.97 33.84
N ILE A 345 38.05 -28.91 34.53
CA ILE A 345 36.86 -28.14 34.15
C ILE A 345 37.17 -27.29 32.91
N ILE A 346 38.36 -26.69 32.84
CA ILE A 346 38.83 -25.93 31.68
C ILE A 346 39.04 -26.87 30.48
N ASP A 347 39.65 -28.03 30.66
CA ASP A 347 39.80 -29.04 29.60
C ASP A 347 38.44 -29.57 29.13
N ALA A 348 37.48 -29.81 30.04
CA ALA A 348 36.13 -30.21 29.66
C ALA A 348 35.40 -29.11 28.88
N ALA A 349 35.60 -27.83 29.24
CA ALA A 349 35.06 -26.68 28.52
C ALA A 349 35.71 -26.52 27.13
N ILE A 350 37.03 -26.69 27.02
CA ILE A 350 37.77 -26.67 25.74
C ILE A 350 37.33 -27.85 24.86
N GLN A 351 37.14 -29.05 25.41
CA GLN A 351 36.63 -30.20 24.67
C GLN A 351 35.18 -30.02 24.21
N ALA A 352 34.33 -29.39 25.04
CA ALA A 352 32.96 -29.06 24.66
C ALA A 352 32.90 -28.00 23.56
N GLU A 353 33.76 -26.98 23.62
CA GLU A 353 33.88 -25.95 22.59
C GLU A 353 34.48 -26.49 21.29
N GLN A 354 35.49 -27.38 21.38
CA GLN A 354 36.04 -28.10 20.22
C GLN A 354 35.02 -29.06 19.59
N ALA A 355 34.20 -29.75 20.39
CA ALA A 355 33.11 -30.59 19.90
C ALA A 355 31.99 -29.75 19.24
N ALA A 356 31.66 -28.59 19.79
CA ALA A 356 30.72 -27.65 19.18
C ALA A 356 31.25 -27.07 17.86
N HIS A 357 32.54 -26.73 17.80
CA HIS A 357 33.21 -26.28 16.58
C HIS A 357 33.33 -27.39 15.52
N ALA A 358 33.57 -28.64 15.93
CA ALA A 358 33.56 -29.81 15.05
C ALA A 358 32.14 -30.10 14.51
N ALA A 359 31.10 -29.96 15.33
CA ALA A 359 29.70 -30.08 14.91
C ALA A 359 29.25 -28.93 13.99
N ALA A 360 29.83 -27.74 14.13
CA ALA A 360 29.60 -26.60 13.24
C ALA A 360 30.35 -26.74 11.90
N ARG A 361 31.55 -27.36 11.88
CA ARG A 361 32.26 -27.72 10.65
C ARG A 361 31.60 -28.89 9.92
N GLY A 362 31.14 -29.92 10.64
CA GLY A 362 30.38 -31.05 10.08
C GLY A 362 29.11 -30.61 9.35
N ARG A 363 28.42 -29.57 9.84
CA ARG A 363 27.25 -28.98 9.15
C ARG A 363 27.58 -28.16 7.90
N LYS A 364 28.82 -27.64 7.76
CA LYS A 364 29.26 -26.99 6.52
C LYS A 364 29.77 -28.01 5.50
N ASP A 365 30.37 -29.11 5.94
CA ASP A 365 30.88 -30.16 5.06
C ASP A 365 29.78 -31.12 4.55
N ASP A 366 28.66 -31.27 5.27
CA ASP A 366 27.46 -32.01 4.81
C ASP A 366 26.73 -31.32 3.64
N THR A 367 27.01 -30.03 3.40
CA THR A 367 26.55 -29.33 2.19
C THR A 367 27.52 -29.45 0.99
N ARG A 368 28.67 -30.13 1.15
CA ARG A 368 29.70 -30.20 0.10
C ARG A 368 30.21 -31.62 -0.24
N ALA A 369 29.83 -32.68 0.46
CA ALA A 369 30.27 -34.03 0.10
C ALA A 369 29.24 -35.15 0.34
N ARG A 370 28.18 -35.19 -0.48
CA ARG A 370 27.65 -36.46 -1.02
C ARG A 370 27.14 -36.26 -2.46
N SER A 371 28.01 -36.62 -3.40
CA SER A 371 27.68 -37.13 -4.74
C SER A 371 27.30 -38.63 -4.61
N PRO A 372 27.16 -39.45 -5.68
CA PRO A 372 26.36 -39.39 -6.91
C PRO A 372 25.58 -40.71 -7.12
N GLU A 373 24.25 -40.71 -7.26
CA GLU A 373 23.51 -41.86 -7.84
C GLU A 373 22.04 -41.48 -8.07
N ALA A 374 21.74 -40.96 -9.26
CA ALA A 374 20.41 -40.97 -9.91
C ALA A 374 20.55 -40.40 -11.33
N GLU A 375 21.36 -41.07 -12.17
CA GLU A 375 21.36 -40.86 -13.62
C GLU A 375 20.52 -41.96 -14.24
N GLN A 376 19.19 -41.73 -14.30
CA GLN A 376 18.23 -42.39 -15.20
C GLN A 376 16.82 -41.83 -14.94
N ASP A 377 16.59 -40.56 -15.30
CA ASP A 377 15.39 -40.16 -16.04
C ASP A 377 15.44 -38.66 -16.38
N ARG A 378 15.79 -38.37 -17.63
CA ARG A 378 15.51 -37.09 -18.28
C ARG A 378 14.91 -37.41 -19.64
N PRO A 379 13.66 -37.03 -19.94
CA PRO A 379 13.24 -36.92 -21.32
C PRO A 379 13.62 -35.53 -21.84
N THR A 380 14.47 -35.59 -22.86
CA THR A 380 14.84 -34.56 -23.80
C THR A 380 13.65 -34.05 -24.64
N ALA A 381 13.87 -32.91 -25.27
CA ALA A 381 12.99 -32.24 -26.20
C ALA A 381 12.51 -33.08 -27.41
N ARG A 382 11.31 -32.69 -27.91
CA ARG A 382 10.77 -32.76 -29.29
C ARG A 382 10.28 -34.11 -29.89
N GLY A 383 8.94 -34.19 -30.03
CA GLY A 383 8.14 -34.85 -31.09
C GLY A 383 7.69 -36.30 -30.81
N PRO A 384 6.52 -36.82 -31.29
CA PRO A 384 5.54 -36.28 -32.26
C PRO A 384 4.11 -36.08 -31.69
N TYR A 385 3.22 -35.51 -32.51
CA TYR A 385 1.77 -35.35 -32.25
C TYR A 385 1.05 -36.67 -31.97
N THR A 386 0.13 -36.69 -30.98
CA THR A 386 -1.14 -37.47 -30.76
C THR A 386 -1.29 -37.78 -29.27
N GLU A 387 -2.31 -37.41 -28.47
CA GLU A 387 -3.71 -37.03 -28.65
C GLU A 387 -4.07 -35.94 -27.60
N PHE A 388 -4.85 -34.93 -28.00
CA PHE A 388 -5.37 -33.92 -27.08
C PHE A 388 -6.51 -34.50 -26.23
N PRO A 389 -6.62 -34.19 -24.93
CA PRO A 389 -7.85 -34.42 -24.19
C PRO A 389 -9.00 -33.67 -24.88
N ALA A 390 -10.17 -34.31 -24.96
CA ALA A 390 -11.34 -33.75 -25.64
C ALA A 390 -11.58 -32.30 -25.21
N PRO A 391 -11.84 -31.38 -26.16
CA PRO A 391 -12.10 -29.99 -25.83
C PRO A 391 -13.26 -29.92 -24.83
N GLU A 392 -13.05 -29.17 -23.75
CA GLU A 392 -14.16 -28.74 -22.91
C GLU A 392 -15.27 -28.19 -23.82
N PRO A 393 -16.55 -28.54 -23.59
CA PRO A 393 -17.63 -27.95 -24.36
C PRO A 393 -17.47 -26.43 -24.32
N PRO A 394 -17.70 -25.74 -25.45
CA PRO A 394 -17.55 -24.29 -25.49
C PRO A 394 -18.36 -23.72 -24.32
N ARG A 395 -17.67 -22.95 -23.46
CA ARG A 395 -18.36 -22.18 -22.43
C ARG A 395 -19.51 -21.46 -23.13
N PRO A 396 -20.74 -21.48 -22.56
CA PRO A 396 -21.80 -20.66 -23.09
C PRO A 396 -21.24 -19.25 -23.27
N GLU A 397 -21.40 -18.69 -24.47
CA GLU A 397 -21.03 -17.31 -24.71
C GLU A 397 -21.59 -16.50 -23.55
N PRO A 398 -20.80 -15.63 -22.89
CA PRO A 398 -21.34 -14.83 -21.80
C PRO A 398 -22.60 -14.16 -22.36
N GLU A 399 -23.76 -14.48 -21.78
CA GLU A 399 -25.02 -13.89 -22.18
C GLU A 399 -24.76 -12.40 -22.32
N ALA A 400 -25.00 -11.86 -23.53
CA ALA A 400 -24.72 -10.48 -23.83
C ALA A 400 -25.33 -9.66 -22.70
N LYS A 401 -24.47 -9.10 -21.82
CA LYS A 401 -24.92 -8.35 -20.65
C LYS A 401 -25.95 -7.37 -21.15
N ALA A 402 -27.19 -7.51 -20.69
CA ALA A 402 -28.28 -6.64 -21.13
C ALA A 402 -27.77 -5.20 -21.06
N GLU A 403 -27.72 -4.52 -22.21
CA GLU A 403 -27.15 -3.19 -22.23
C GLU A 403 -27.93 -2.33 -21.22
N PRO A 404 -27.24 -1.61 -20.32
CA PRO A 404 -27.95 -0.82 -19.32
C PRO A 404 -28.91 0.13 -20.03
N ALA A 405 -30.13 0.25 -19.49
CA ALA A 405 -31.17 1.11 -20.04
C ALA A 405 -30.64 2.53 -20.31
N LEU A 406 -31.13 3.16 -21.38
CA LEU A 406 -30.73 4.53 -21.71
C LEU A 406 -31.15 5.49 -20.59
N GLY A 407 -30.23 6.36 -20.18
CA GLY A 407 -30.58 7.49 -19.34
C GLY A 407 -31.51 8.46 -20.09
N LYS A 408 -32.26 9.28 -19.34
CA LYS A 408 -33.27 10.21 -19.87
C LYS A 408 -32.76 11.00 -21.09
N THR A 409 -31.65 11.72 -20.95
CA THR A 409 -31.07 12.55 -22.02
C THR A 409 -30.66 11.74 -23.25
N ALA A 410 -30.08 10.55 -23.05
CA ALA A 410 -29.72 9.68 -24.16
C ALA A 410 -30.95 9.16 -24.92
N GLY A 411 -32.06 8.93 -24.21
CA GLY A 411 -33.36 8.63 -24.83
C GLY A 411 -33.95 9.80 -25.59
N GLU A 412 -33.77 11.04 -25.10
CA GLU A 412 -34.18 12.26 -25.81
C GLU A 412 -33.39 12.49 -27.10
N ILE A 413 -32.06 12.28 -27.06
CA ILE A 413 -31.21 12.30 -28.25
C ILE A 413 -31.67 11.25 -29.27
N ARG A 414 -31.91 10.02 -28.82
CA ARG A 414 -32.43 8.95 -29.70
C ARG A 414 -33.75 9.34 -30.34
N THR A 415 -34.67 9.87 -29.55
CA THR A 415 -35.98 10.30 -30.03
C THR A 415 -35.85 11.42 -31.07
N ALA A 416 -35.01 12.43 -30.80
CA ALA A 416 -34.75 13.51 -31.76
C ALA A 416 -34.14 12.97 -33.05
N TRP A 417 -33.21 12.02 -32.96
CA TRP A 417 -32.58 11.39 -34.11
C TRP A 417 -33.58 10.62 -34.97
N THR A 418 -34.43 9.80 -34.36
CA THR A 418 -35.46 9.00 -35.05
C THR A 418 -36.53 9.86 -35.72
N LEU A 419 -36.89 11.00 -35.13
CA LEU A 419 -37.96 11.86 -35.65
C LEU A 419 -37.51 12.84 -36.74
N SER A 420 -36.21 12.96 -36.96
CA SER A 420 -35.64 13.93 -37.90
C SER A 420 -35.06 13.21 -39.13
N ARG A 421 -35.20 13.82 -40.30
CA ARG A 421 -34.70 13.29 -41.59
C ARG A 421 -33.55 14.11 -42.18
N SER A 422 -33.36 15.34 -41.70
CA SER A 422 -32.27 16.23 -42.09
C SER A 422 -31.48 16.71 -40.87
N ALA A 423 -30.29 17.28 -41.08
CA ALA A 423 -29.48 17.82 -39.99
C ALA A 423 -30.17 18.99 -39.25
N GLY A 424 -30.78 19.92 -39.99
CA GLY A 424 -31.54 21.03 -39.41
C GLY A 424 -32.76 20.57 -38.61
N GLU A 425 -33.51 19.59 -39.09
CA GLU A 425 -34.62 19.00 -38.32
C GLU A 425 -34.13 18.33 -37.02
N PHE A 426 -32.92 17.78 -37.02
CA PHE A 426 -32.34 17.16 -35.84
C PHE A 426 -31.93 18.22 -34.80
N GLU A 427 -31.31 19.32 -35.25
CA GLU A 427 -30.97 20.47 -34.40
C GLU A 427 -32.22 21.05 -33.73
N GLU A 428 -33.28 21.30 -34.50
CA GLU A 428 -34.56 21.79 -33.95
C GLU A 428 -35.17 20.80 -32.96
N ALA A 429 -35.13 19.50 -33.27
CA ALA A 429 -35.65 18.46 -32.40
C ALA A 429 -34.86 18.32 -31.09
N LEU A 430 -33.54 18.55 -31.11
CA LEU A 430 -32.70 18.61 -29.91
C LEU A 430 -33.00 19.87 -29.10
N ALA A 431 -33.09 21.04 -29.75
CA ALA A 431 -33.38 22.30 -29.08
C ALA A 431 -34.72 22.27 -28.34
N ALA A 432 -35.76 21.69 -28.96
CA ALA A 432 -37.07 21.48 -28.32
C ALA A 432 -37.03 20.55 -27.09
N ARG A 433 -35.92 19.85 -26.86
CA ARG A 433 -35.68 18.92 -25.74
C ARG A 433 -34.60 19.45 -24.78
N GLY A 434 -34.19 20.70 -24.89
CA GLY A 434 -33.17 21.29 -24.00
C GLY A 434 -31.75 20.77 -24.31
N LEU A 435 -31.46 20.49 -25.59
CA LEU A 435 -30.17 20.02 -26.07
C LEU A 435 -29.68 20.91 -27.21
N ALA A 436 -28.39 21.19 -27.23
CA ALA A 436 -27.72 21.89 -28.33
C ALA A 436 -26.56 21.07 -28.88
N LEU A 437 -26.27 21.19 -30.18
CA LEU A 437 -25.07 20.61 -30.77
C LEU A 437 -23.86 21.53 -30.55
N ALA A 438 -22.70 20.91 -30.40
CA ALA A 438 -21.42 21.58 -30.31
C ALA A 438 -20.37 20.84 -31.15
N GLU A 439 -19.40 21.57 -31.70
CA GLU A 439 -18.22 20.99 -32.33
C GLU A 439 -17.03 21.03 -31.37
N VAL A 440 -16.40 19.88 -31.13
CA VAL A 440 -15.25 19.78 -30.23
C VAL A 440 -14.05 20.53 -30.81
N SER A 441 -13.55 21.53 -30.08
CA SER A 441 -12.33 22.25 -30.47
C SER A 441 -11.05 21.41 -30.24
N ALA A 442 -9.95 21.81 -30.87
CA ALA A 442 -8.65 21.15 -30.68
C ALA A 442 -8.21 21.14 -29.20
N ASP A 443 -8.48 22.22 -28.46
CA ASP A 443 -8.09 22.35 -27.07
C ASP A 443 -8.99 21.54 -26.14
N GLU A 444 -10.29 21.44 -26.43
CA GLU A 444 -11.24 20.57 -25.72
C GLU A 444 -10.93 19.09 -25.93
N ALA A 445 -10.56 18.71 -27.16
CA ALA A 445 -10.10 17.36 -27.45
C ALA A 445 -8.87 17.03 -26.59
N ARG A 446 -7.85 17.90 -26.57
CA ARG A 446 -6.65 17.72 -25.73
C ARG A 446 -7.00 17.67 -24.23
N ALA A 447 -7.86 18.56 -23.76
CA ALA A 447 -8.31 18.60 -22.36
C ALA A 447 -9.03 17.32 -21.94
N SER A 448 -9.88 16.77 -22.82
CA SER A 448 -10.58 15.50 -22.57
C SER A 448 -9.61 14.32 -22.45
N GLN A 449 -8.52 14.30 -23.23
CA GLN A 449 -7.50 13.26 -23.10
C GLN A 449 -6.81 13.30 -21.74
N ARG A 450 -6.47 14.51 -21.26
CA ARG A 450 -5.84 14.73 -19.94
C ARG A 450 -6.79 14.34 -18.80
N THR A 451 -8.04 14.83 -18.89
CA THR A 451 -9.10 14.50 -17.92
C THR A 451 -9.35 13.00 -17.86
N ALA A 452 -9.44 12.31 -19.01
CA ALA A 452 -9.61 10.86 -19.07
C ALA A 452 -8.40 10.09 -18.55
N ALA A 453 -7.18 10.58 -18.77
CA ALA A 453 -5.98 9.98 -18.22
C ALA A 453 -5.93 10.07 -16.70
N PHE A 454 -6.30 11.23 -16.16
CA PHE A 454 -6.41 11.45 -14.72
C PHE A 454 -7.56 10.64 -14.10
N ALA A 455 -8.75 10.65 -14.71
CA ALA A 455 -9.88 9.84 -14.28
C ALA A 455 -9.49 8.37 -14.17
N LYS A 456 -8.82 7.82 -15.20
CA LYS A 456 -8.33 6.44 -15.18
C LYS A 456 -7.34 6.19 -14.04
N GLU A 457 -6.45 7.14 -13.73
CA GLU A 457 -5.50 7.02 -12.62
C GLU A 457 -6.21 6.86 -11.27
N VAL A 458 -7.29 7.63 -11.06
CA VAL A 458 -8.10 7.57 -9.84
C VAL A 458 -9.22 6.53 -9.91
N GLY A 459 -9.20 5.62 -10.89
CA GLY A 459 -10.17 4.53 -11.03
C GLY A 459 -11.54 4.92 -11.57
N ASN A 460 -11.68 6.14 -12.11
CA ASN A 460 -12.90 6.69 -12.69
C ASN A 460 -12.86 6.69 -14.22
N PHE A 461 -14.03 6.89 -14.82
CA PHE A 461 -14.17 7.09 -16.27
C PHE A 461 -14.44 8.55 -16.58
N ALA A 462 -13.80 9.06 -17.62
CA ALA A 462 -14.19 10.30 -18.28
C ALA A 462 -14.09 10.13 -19.81
N PRO A 463 -14.99 10.75 -20.58
CA PRO A 463 -15.03 10.61 -22.02
C PRO A 463 -13.81 11.26 -22.69
N ARG A 464 -13.44 10.73 -23.86
CA ARG A 464 -12.36 11.23 -24.72
C ARG A 464 -12.94 11.72 -26.03
N TRP A 465 -12.77 12.99 -26.32
CA TRP A 465 -13.26 13.64 -27.54
C TRP A 465 -12.17 13.72 -28.61
N ARG A 466 -12.60 13.78 -29.87
CA ARG A 466 -11.74 14.09 -31.02
C ARG A 466 -12.03 15.49 -31.52
N GLU A 467 -11.01 16.18 -32.01
CA GLU A 467 -11.18 17.48 -32.67
C GLU A 467 -12.16 17.34 -33.85
N GLY A 468 -13.09 18.29 -33.95
CA GLY A 468 -14.15 18.29 -34.94
C GLY A 468 -15.22 17.22 -34.73
N GLU A 469 -15.26 16.53 -33.59
CA GLU A 469 -16.37 15.64 -33.25
C GLU A 469 -17.62 16.46 -32.89
N ILE A 470 -18.78 16.10 -33.42
CA ILE A 470 -20.06 16.75 -33.06
C ILE A 470 -20.65 16.02 -31.86
N VAL A 471 -21.00 16.77 -30.82
CA VAL A 471 -21.57 16.26 -29.56
C VAL A 471 -22.84 17.02 -29.22
N ALA A 472 -23.67 16.43 -28.35
CA ALA A 472 -24.85 17.09 -27.80
C ALA A 472 -24.60 17.53 -26.35
N VAL A 473 -24.99 18.76 -26.01
CA VAL A 473 -24.85 19.35 -24.68
C VAL A 473 -26.23 19.65 -24.11
N ASN A 474 -26.51 19.20 -22.88
CA ASN A 474 -27.79 19.50 -22.21
C ASN A 474 -27.72 20.82 -21.41
N GLU A 475 -28.87 21.26 -20.89
CA GLU A 475 -29.00 22.44 -20.01
C GLU A 475 -28.13 22.43 -18.75
N ARG A 476 -27.70 21.25 -18.30
CA ARG A 476 -26.81 21.08 -17.13
C ARG A 476 -25.33 21.18 -17.52
N GLY A 477 -25.02 21.17 -18.80
CA GLY A 477 -23.65 21.15 -19.33
C GLY A 477 -23.02 19.75 -19.39
N ASP A 478 -23.83 18.69 -19.29
CA ASP A 478 -23.40 17.32 -19.59
C ASP A 478 -23.26 17.15 -21.11
N VAL A 479 -22.22 16.44 -21.53
CA VAL A 479 -21.86 16.27 -22.95
C VAL A 479 -22.03 14.81 -23.36
N TYR A 480 -22.71 14.59 -24.47
CA TYR A 480 -23.06 13.28 -24.99
C TYR A 480 -22.49 13.08 -26.40
N ARG A 481 -21.83 11.94 -26.60
CA ARG A 481 -21.43 11.47 -27.93
C ARG A 481 -22.66 11.11 -28.74
N LEU A 482 -22.63 11.40 -30.05
CA LEU A 482 -23.56 10.81 -31.01
C LEU A 482 -22.99 9.47 -31.50
N ASP A 483 -23.38 8.38 -30.85
CA ASP A 483 -23.03 7.00 -31.20
C ASP A 483 -24.26 6.09 -31.26
N ALA A 484 -24.06 4.81 -31.61
CA ALA A 484 -25.11 3.80 -31.70
C ALA A 484 -25.96 3.68 -30.43
N ARG A 485 -25.38 3.96 -29.26
CA ARG A 485 -26.13 3.96 -28.01
C ARG A 485 -27.08 5.16 -27.96
N THR A 486 -26.62 6.36 -28.28
CA THR A 486 -27.46 7.57 -28.22
C THR A 486 -28.39 7.79 -29.42
N THR A 487 -28.05 7.33 -30.62
CA THR A 487 -28.84 7.56 -31.84
C THR A 487 -29.64 6.32 -32.24
N GLY A 488 -29.18 5.13 -31.86
CA GLY A 488 -29.76 3.85 -32.30
C GLY A 488 -29.23 3.34 -33.64
N GLU A 489 -28.35 4.10 -34.31
CA GLU A 489 -27.80 3.78 -35.63
C GLU A 489 -26.30 3.45 -35.55
N PRO A 490 -25.75 2.57 -36.41
CA PRO A 490 -24.32 2.30 -36.42
C PRO A 490 -23.53 3.53 -36.90
N GLN A 491 -22.25 3.61 -36.48
CA GLN A 491 -21.39 4.77 -36.73
C GLN A 491 -21.35 5.26 -38.20
N PRO A 492 -21.29 4.38 -39.23
CA PRO A 492 -21.28 4.83 -40.62
C PRO A 492 -22.53 5.62 -41.03
N ASP A 493 -23.69 5.25 -40.49
CA ASP A 493 -24.98 5.90 -40.82
C ASP A 493 -25.13 7.23 -40.10
N ILE A 494 -24.58 7.33 -38.88
CA ILE A 494 -24.45 8.60 -38.17
C ILE A 494 -23.55 9.56 -38.96
N GLU A 495 -22.38 9.09 -39.39
CA GLU A 495 -21.40 9.88 -40.13
C GLU A 495 -21.92 10.32 -41.50
N ALA A 496 -22.75 9.53 -42.16
CA ALA A 496 -23.38 9.90 -43.44
C ALA A 496 -24.31 11.13 -43.31
N ARG A 497 -24.85 11.39 -42.12
CA ARG A 497 -25.68 12.57 -41.83
C ARG A 497 -24.85 13.80 -41.47
N PHE A 498 -23.59 13.62 -41.08
CA PHE A 498 -22.71 14.71 -40.62
C PHE A 498 -22.43 15.81 -41.66
N PRO A 499 -22.27 15.52 -42.95
CA PRO A 499 -22.13 16.57 -43.98
C PRO A 499 -23.31 17.54 -44.08
N GLY A 500 -24.47 17.20 -43.50
CA GLY A 500 -25.65 18.07 -43.49
C GLY A 500 -25.63 19.17 -42.42
N PHE A 501 -24.76 19.09 -41.40
CA PHE A 501 -24.67 20.11 -40.35
C PHE A 501 -23.84 21.30 -40.81
N ASP A 502 -24.31 22.52 -40.52
CA ASP A 502 -23.50 23.73 -40.71
C ASP A 502 -22.50 23.86 -39.56
N ARG A 503 -21.33 23.24 -39.75
CA ARG A 503 -20.24 23.26 -38.76
C ARG A 503 -19.79 24.67 -38.40
N ALA A 504 -19.84 25.63 -39.33
CA ALA A 504 -19.42 26.99 -39.05
C ALA A 504 -20.38 27.72 -38.10
N ALA A 505 -21.62 27.25 -37.97
CA ALA A 505 -22.62 27.78 -37.04
C ALA A 505 -22.57 27.12 -35.65
N LEU A 506 -21.88 25.98 -35.50
CA LEU A 506 -21.76 25.29 -34.23
C LEU A 506 -20.73 25.98 -33.33
N LEU A 507 -21.12 26.22 -32.07
CA LEU A 507 -20.21 26.67 -31.03
C LEU A 507 -19.33 25.51 -30.55
N ASN A 508 -18.23 25.84 -29.88
CA ASN A 508 -17.46 24.83 -29.15
C ASN A 508 -18.23 24.36 -27.89
N ILE A 509 -17.74 23.32 -27.21
CA ILE A 509 -18.43 22.79 -26.02
C ILE A 509 -18.54 23.86 -24.94
N ALA A 510 -17.47 24.59 -24.64
CA ALA A 510 -17.44 25.59 -23.56
C ALA A 510 -18.49 26.69 -23.77
N ASP A 511 -18.51 27.29 -24.96
CA ASP A 511 -19.45 28.35 -25.33
C ASP A 511 -20.89 27.82 -25.37
N THR A 512 -21.09 26.59 -25.88
CA THR A 512 -22.41 25.95 -25.88
C THR A 512 -22.93 25.73 -24.46
N LYS A 513 -22.07 25.29 -23.52
CA LYS A 513 -22.44 25.13 -22.12
C LYS A 513 -22.87 26.45 -21.50
N GLU A 514 -22.16 27.53 -21.77
CA GLU A 514 -22.49 28.85 -21.24
C GLU A 514 -23.86 29.32 -21.73
N VAL A 515 -24.11 29.22 -23.03
CA VAL A 515 -25.41 29.56 -23.64
C VAL A 515 -26.54 28.73 -23.05
N MET A 516 -26.35 27.40 -22.95
CA MET A 516 -27.37 26.48 -22.41
C MET A 516 -27.66 26.75 -20.93
N GLN A 517 -26.63 26.99 -20.12
CA GLN A 517 -26.78 27.28 -18.70
C GLN A 517 -27.36 28.68 -18.44
N GLU A 518 -27.08 29.66 -19.29
CA GLU A 518 -27.73 30.97 -19.23
C GLU A 518 -29.21 30.89 -19.59
N ALA A 519 -29.55 30.21 -20.69
CA ALA A 519 -30.95 29.98 -21.08
C ALA A 519 -31.74 29.26 -19.97
N ALA A 520 -31.18 28.20 -19.38
CA ALA A 520 -31.80 27.47 -18.28
C ALA A 520 -31.98 28.36 -17.02
N ARG A 521 -31.01 29.23 -16.70
CA ARG A 521 -31.12 30.18 -15.58
C ARG A 521 -32.24 31.20 -15.80
N GLU A 522 -32.41 31.71 -17.01
CA GLU A 522 -33.48 32.66 -17.32
C GLU A 522 -34.87 32.01 -17.27
N ILE A 523 -35.01 30.79 -17.79
CA ILE A 523 -36.26 30.00 -17.67
C ILE A 523 -36.60 29.80 -16.18
N TRP A 524 -35.64 29.36 -15.37
CA TRP A 524 -35.84 29.16 -13.94
C TRP A 524 -36.23 30.45 -13.20
N LYS A 525 -35.60 31.59 -13.54
CA LYS A 525 -35.96 32.90 -12.98
C LYS A 525 -37.39 33.28 -13.34
N ALA A 526 -37.80 33.06 -14.59
CA ALA A 526 -39.15 33.36 -15.06
C ALA A 526 -40.21 32.49 -14.37
N GLU A 527 -39.96 31.19 -14.24
CA GLU A 527 -40.84 30.27 -13.50
C GLU A 527 -40.98 30.68 -12.03
N ARG A 528 -39.87 30.99 -11.36
CA ARG A 528 -39.88 31.46 -9.97
C ARG A 528 -40.58 32.80 -9.79
N ALA A 529 -40.47 33.70 -10.77
CA ALA A 529 -41.20 34.97 -10.76
C ALA A 529 -42.71 34.74 -10.93
N ALA A 530 -43.12 33.83 -11.83
CA ALA A 530 -44.52 33.46 -12.03
C ALA A 530 -45.13 32.77 -10.80
N GLU A 531 -44.39 31.84 -10.17
CA GLU A 531 -44.80 31.21 -8.90
C GLU A 531 -45.01 32.24 -7.78
N ARG A 532 -44.11 33.24 -7.67
CA ARG A 532 -44.21 34.30 -6.68
C ARG A 532 -45.40 35.24 -6.93
N GLU A 533 -45.69 35.54 -8.19
CA GLU A 533 -46.84 36.36 -8.56
C GLU A 533 -48.16 35.61 -8.29
N GLN A 534 -48.23 34.31 -8.58
CA GLN A 534 -49.39 33.47 -8.24
C GLN A 534 -49.59 33.29 -6.73
N ALA A 535 -48.50 33.27 -5.95
CA ALA A 535 -48.55 33.17 -4.49
C ALA A 535 -48.84 34.50 -3.78
N ARG A 536 -48.97 35.61 -4.52
CA ARG A 536 -49.24 36.93 -3.95
C ARG A 536 -50.73 37.03 -3.57
N PRO A 537 -51.08 37.29 -2.30
CA PRO A 537 -52.49 37.38 -1.90
C PRO A 537 -53.16 38.57 -2.58
N ALA A 538 -54.38 38.35 -3.08
CA ALA A 538 -55.20 39.39 -3.71
C ALA A 538 -55.43 40.54 -2.72
N SER A 539 -55.15 41.76 -3.17
CA SER A 539 -55.23 43.00 -2.38
C SER A 539 -56.67 43.44 -2.17
#